data_AF-A0A3N5U5Q4-F1
#
_entry.id   AF-A0A3N5U5Q4-F1
#
_cell.length_a   1.000
_cell.length_b   1.000
_cell.length_c   1.000
_cell.angle_alpha   90.00
_cell.angle_beta   90.00
_cell.angle_gamma   90.00
#
_symmetry.space_group_name_H-M   'P 1'
#
loop_
_entity.id
_entity.type
_entity.pdbx_description
1 polymer ?
#
loop_
_entity_poly.entity_id
_entity_poly.type
_entity_poly.pdbx_seq_one_letter_code
_entity_poly.pdbx_strand_id
1 'polypeptide(L)' 'MPVYRLTEEIIFPPPQLADKTGLLAVGGDLCQERLLLAYSIGIFPWYSEGEPILWWSPDPRLVIHPGE' A
#
# COMPACT_ATOMS: atom_id res chain seq x y z
N MET A 1 -15.93 -0.72 -2.18
CA MET A 1 -15.11 -0.38 -0.99
C MET A 1 -14.34 0.89 -1.33
N PRO A 2 -14.18 1.85 -0.40
CA PRO A 2 -13.56 3.13 -0.73
C PRO A 2 -12.04 2.97 -0.89
N VAL A 3 -11.47 3.59 -1.92
CA VAL A 3 -10.03 3.82 -2.05
C VAL A 3 -9.69 5.11 -1.30
N TYR A 4 -8.77 5.05 -0.35
CA TYR A 4 -8.41 6.21 0.47
C TYR A 4 -7.44 7.13 -0.26
N ARG A 5 -7.57 8.45 -0.10
CA ARG A 5 -6.60 9.42 -0.60
C ARG A 5 -5.63 9.79 0.53
N LEU A 6 -4.34 9.59 0.32
CA LEU A 6 -3.33 10.00 1.30
C LEU A 6 -3.13 11.52 1.28
N THR A 7 -2.79 12.06 2.44
CA THR A 7 -2.41 13.45 2.65
C THR A 7 -0.88 13.56 2.85
N GLU A 8 -0.39 14.77 3.11
CA GLU A 8 1.01 15.02 3.49
C GLU A 8 1.41 14.32 4.80
N GLU A 9 0.44 13.91 5.62
CA GLU A 9 0.72 13.18 6.85
C GLU A 9 1.24 11.77 6.56
N ILE A 10 2.21 11.32 7.35
CA ILE A 10 2.80 9.98 7.27
C ILE A 10 1.92 8.99 8.02
N ILE A 11 0.73 8.72 7.45
CA ILE A 11 -0.25 7.77 7.98
C ILE A 11 -0.85 6.94 6.85
N PHE A 12 -1.31 5.73 7.19
CA PHE A 12 -2.07 4.86 6.30
C PHE A 12 -3.37 4.39 6.98
N PRO A 13 -4.44 4.15 6.21
CA PRO A 13 -5.58 3.40 6.70
C PRO A 13 -5.16 1.97 7.11
N PRO A 14 -5.91 1.31 8.00
CA PRO A 14 -5.69 -0.11 8.32
C PRO A 14 -5.70 -0.99 7.06
N PRO A 15 -4.70 -1.88 6.85
CA PRO A 15 -4.58 -2.70 5.65
C PRO A 15 -5.80 -3.60 5.37
N GLN A 16 -6.54 -3.99 6.41
CA GLN A 16 -7.76 -4.81 6.30
C GLN A 16 -8.93 -4.09 5.63
N LEU A 17 -8.81 -2.77 5.40
CA LEU A 17 -9.80 -1.98 4.68
C LEU A 17 -9.54 -1.94 3.16
N ALA A 18 -8.48 -2.61 2.69
CA ALA A 18 -8.23 -2.76 1.26
C ALA A 18 -9.42 -3.43 0.57
N ASP A 19 -9.65 -3.10 -0.70
CA ASP A 19 -10.70 -3.74 -1.46
C ASP A 19 -10.36 -5.20 -1.81
N LYS A 20 -11.26 -5.88 -2.52
CA LYS A 20 -11.08 -7.29 -2.92
C LYS A 20 -9.85 -7.56 -3.80
N THR A 21 -9.27 -6.52 -4.40
CA THR A 21 -8.04 -6.62 -5.21
C THR A 21 -6.79 -6.33 -4.39
N GLY A 22 -6.95 -5.86 -3.16
CA GLY A 22 -5.88 -5.39 -2.31
C GLY A 22 -5.57 -3.90 -2.45
N LEU A 23 -6.31 -3.14 -3.26
CA LEU A 23 -6.10 -1.70 -3.40
C LEU A 23 -6.59 -0.98 -2.14
N LEU A 24 -5.71 -0.22 -1.50
CA LEU A 24 -6.00 0.47 -0.25
C LEU A 24 -6.08 1.98 -0.44
N ALA A 25 -5.04 2.58 -1.03
CA ALA A 25 -4.94 4.03 -1.09
C ALA A 25 -4.30 4.56 -2.38
N VAL A 26 -4.47 5.85 -2.63
CA VAL A 26 -3.92 6.60 -3.76
C VAL A 26 -3.27 7.91 -3.28
N GLY A 27 -2.17 8.31 -3.93
CA GLY A 27 -1.48 9.56 -3.68
C GLY A 27 -0.42 9.47 -2.57
N GLY A 28 -0.12 10.63 -1.96
CA GLY A 28 1.06 10.79 -1.12
C GLY A 28 2.33 10.93 -1.96
N ASP A 29 3.44 10.45 -1.44
CA ASP A 29 4.77 10.53 -2.04
C ASP A 29 5.57 9.24 -1.80
N LEU A 30 6.82 9.19 -2.26
CA LEU A 30 7.74 8.08 -2.01
C LEU A 30 8.88 8.49 -1.07
N CYS A 31 8.60 9.36 -0.09
CA CYS A 31 9.60 9.68 0.93
C CYS A 31 9.96 8.45 1.77
N GLN A 32 11.17 8.46 2.33
CA GLN A 32 11.72 7.32 3.08
C GLN A 32 10.80 6.93 4.25
N GLU A 33 10.29 7.93 4.97
CA GLU A 33 9.44 7.78 6.15
C GLU A 33 8.13 7.07 5.80
N ARG A 34 7.48 7.47 4.70
CA ARG A 34 6.24 6.83 4.24
C ARG A 34 6.47 5.40 3.76
N LEU A 35 7.55 5.16 3.04
CA LEU A 35 7.91 3.81 2.58
C LEU A 35 8.16 2.88 3.77
N LEU A 36 8.97 3.32 4.73
CA LEU A 36 9.25 2.53 5.94
C LEU A 36 7.95 2.22 6.71
N LEU A 37 7.08 3.21 6.88
CA LEU A 37 5.77 2.99 7.51
C LEU A 37 4.95 1.97 6.72
N ALA A 38 4.78 2.14 5.41
CA ALA A 38 4.00 1.26 4.55
C ALA A 38 4.46 -0.20 4.68
N TYR A 39 5.76 -0.46 4.48
CA TYR A 39 6.32 -1.81 4.56
C TYR A 39 6.17 -2.41 5.97
N SER A 40 6.32 -1.62 7.04
CA SER A 40 6.18 -2.10 8.41
C SER A 40 4.78 -2.62 8.76
N ILE A 41 3.75 -2.19 8.02
CA ILE A 41 2.35 -2.60 8.21
C ILE A 41 1.81 -3.39 7.01
N GLY A 42 2.68 -3.93 6.15
CA GLY A 42 2.30 -4.82 5.06
C GLY A 42 1.73 -4.13 3.82
N ILE A 43 1.93 -2.83 3.66
CA ILE A 43 1.50 -2.05 2.48
C ILE A 43 2.69 -1.83 1.54
N PHE A 44 2.48 -1.88 0.23
CA PHE A 44 3.52 -1.56 -0.76
C PHE A 44 2.98 -0.67 -1.89
N PRO A 45 3.80 0.23 -2.46
CA PRO A 45 3.43 1.01 -3.63
C PRO A 45 3.61 0.20 -4.91
N TRP A 46 2.63 0.23 -5.81
CA TRP A 46 2.75 -0.38 -7.15
C TRP A 46 1.80 0.31 -8.13
N TYR A 47 2.32 0.90 -9.21
CA TYR A 47 1.54 1.70 -10.15
C TYR A 47 2.29 1.78 -11.50
N SER A 48 1.57 2.07 -12.57
CA SER A 48 2.13 2.22 -13.93
C SER A 48 2.56 3.67 -14.20
N GLU A 49 3.35 3.88 -15.25
CA GLU A 49 3.70 5.22 -15.70
C GLU A 49 2.44 6.02 -16.08
N GLY A 50 2.34 7.26 -15.59
CA GLY A 50 1.17 8.13 -15.78
C GLY A 50 0.03 7.88 -14.78
N GLU A 51 0.11 6.83 -13.96
CA GLU A 51 -0.83 6.62 -12.86
C GLU A 51 -0.37 7.37 -11.59
N PRO A 52 -1.31 7.78 -10.71
CA PRO A 52 -0.94 8.23 -9.37
C PRO A 52 -0.32 7.05 -8.59
N ILE A 53 0.43 7.36 -7.52
CA ILE A 53 0.93 6.32 -6.62
C ILE A 53 -0.25 5.55 -6.05
N LEU A 54 -0.27 4.23 -6.23
CA LEU A 54 -1.25 3.31 -5.65
C LEU A 54 -0.59 2.44 -4.58
N TRP A 55 -1.30 2.23 -3.48
CA TRP A 55 -0.82 1.49 -2.31
C TRP A 55 -1.68 0.25 -2.08
N TRP A 56 -1.02 -0.89 -1.91
CA TRP A 56 -1.64 -2.21 -1.93
C TRP A 56 -1.37 -3.01 -0.66
N SER A 57 -2.36 -3.79 -0.25
CA SER A 57 -2.26 -4.84 0.76
C SER A 57 -3.24 -5.97 0.42
N PRO A 58 -2.86 -6.89 -0.49
CA PRO A 58 -3.73 -7.97 -0.94
C PRO A 58 -3.94 -9.05 0.13
N ASP A 59 -5.13 -9.63 0.10
CA ASP A 59 -5.54 -10.80 0.88
C ASP A 59 -6.18 -11.83 -0.08
N PRO A 60 -5.56 -13.00 -0.32
CA PRO A 60 -4.36 -13.53 0.33
C PRO A 60 -3.06 -12.82 -0.09
N ARG A 61 -2.05 -12.86 0.79
CA ARG A 61 -0.70 -12.33 0.51
C ARG A 61 0.25 -13.46 0.09
N LEU A 62 0.88 -13.29 -1.07
CA LEU A 62 1.94 -14.20 -1.50
C LEU A 62 3.16 -14.05 -0.58
N VAL A 63 3.64 -15.18 -0.08
CA VAL A 63 4.89 -15.31 0.68
C VAL A 63 5.68 -16.48 0.11
N ILE A 64 7.00 -16.42 0.23
CA ILE A 64 7.92 -17.51 -0.13
C ILE A 64 8.71 -17.82 1.14
N HIS A 65 8.73 -19.08 1.56
CA HIS A 65 9.52 -19.46 2.71
C HIS A 65 10.98 -19.67 2.30
N PRO A 66 11.97 -19.17 3.07
CA PRO A 66 13.37 -19.42 2.76
C PRO A 66 13.66 -20.93 2.69
N GLY A 67 14.22 -21.39 1.56
CA GLY A 67 14.58 -22.79 1.35
C GLY A 67 13.55 -23.64 0.60
N GLU A 68 12.43 -23.05 0.18
CA GLU A 68 11.56 -23.57 -0.89
C GLU A 68 12.10 -23.24 -2.29
#